data_AF-A0A168L638-F1
#
_entry.id   AF-A0A168L638-F1
#
_cell.length_a   1.000
_cell.length_b   1.000
_cell.length_c   1.000
_cell.angle_alpha   90.00
_cell.angle_beta   90.00
_cell.angle_gamma   90.00
#
_symmetry.space_group_name_H-M   'P 1'
#
loop_
_entity.id
_entity.type
_entity.pdbx_description
1 polymer ?
#
loop_
_entity_poly.entity_id
_entity_poly.type
_entity_poly.pdbx_seq_one_letter_code
_entity_poly.pdbx_strand_id
1 'polypeptide(L)'
;MRYLLVVWRIQRPESIRPSSPAPTAAANDDEGEDNNRRVPDTENLIPVANVRRPNTAEVPNPQRDITYLYYRLYAVLLLGLFLFYQSVTRSAFVQNIIVGTLGFLFYSFWVPQIVRNVFRGCRHPLSHRYILVMSTTRLGIPLYFYGCPNNLIGHQSTPWVYALVAYVAVQVMILFLQDAFGPRFFVPSRYLPQTYNYHPILSVDDEETSEDPMGKPHQPKDCAICMLPIDTSHHGHSGLNVLSRTNYMITPCHHMFHTECLEKWMRIKLECPVCRAYLPAC
;
A
#
# COMPACT_ATOMS: atom_id res chain seq x y z
N MET A 1 -8.02 4.42 -9.65
CA MET A 1 -6.81 5.21 -10.01
C MET A 1 -7.03 6.73 -9.94
N ARG A 2 -8.14 7.28 -10.44
CA ARG A 2 -8.42 8.74 -10.40
C ARG A 2 -8.34 9.36 -9.00
N TYR A 3 -8.89 8.71 -7.98
CA TYR A 3 -8.83 9.21 -6.59
C TYR A 3 -7.41 9.25 -6.00
N LEU A 4 -6.59 8.25 -6.29
CA LEU A 4 -5.19 8.22 -5.83
C LEU A 4 -4.37 9.34 -6.49
N LEU A 5 -4.62 9.62 -7.78
CA LEU A 5 -3.96 10.71 -8.49
C LEU A 5 -4.39 12.10 -7.96
N VAL A 6 -5.65 12.25 -7.55
CA VAL A 6 -6.14 13.49 -6.92
C VAL A 6 -5.51 13.69 -5.55
N VAL A 7 -5.50 12.67 -4.69
CA VAL A 7 -4.85 12.73 -3.37
C VAL A 7 -3.36 13.04 -3.53
N TRP A 8 -2.68 12.37 -4.45
CA TRP A 8 -1.28 12.61 -4.75
C TRP A 8 -1.03 14.03 -5.26
N ARG A 9 -1.90 14.56 -6.13
CA ARG A 9 -1.79 15.94 -6.63
C ARG A 9 -2.00 16.99 -5.54
N ILE A 10 -2.87 16.73 -4.57
CA ILE A 10 -3.11 17.64 -3.42
C ILE A 10 -1.93 17.59 -2.44
N GLN A 11 -1.35 16.41 -2.24
CA GLN A 11 -0.26 16.17 -1.29
C GLN A 11 1.14 16.40 -1.86
N ARG A 12 1.28 16.66 -3.17
CA ARG A 12 2.60 16.91 -3.78
C ARG A 12 3.18 18.22 -3.20
N PRO A 13 4.43 18.20 -2.70
CA PRO A 13 5.10 19.44 -2.33
C PRO A 13 5.31 20.27 -3.60
N GLU A 14 4.83 21.51 -3.63
CA GLU A 14 5.04 22.40 -4.78
C GLU A 14 6.48 22.94 -4.73
N SER A 15 7.44 22.09 -5.11
CA SER A 15 8.84 22.50 -5.25
C SER A 15 8.97 23.48 -6.42
N ILE A 16 9.38 24.71 -6.10
CA ILE A 16 9.96 25.77 -6.95
C ILE A 16 9.93 25.44 -8.44
N ARG A 17 9.05 26.09 -9.20
CA ARG A 17 9.01 25.98 -10.67
C ARG A 17 10.33 26.55 -11.24
N PRO A 18 11.18 25.76 -11.91
CA PRO A 18 12.10 26.33 -12.87
C PRO A 18 11.28 26.73 -14.11
N SER A 19 11.45 27.97 -14.57
CA SER A 19 10.84 28.48 -15.80
C SER A 19 11.24 27.61 -16.99
N SER A 20 10.30 26.88 -17.59
CA SER A 20 10.54 26.15 -18.84
C SER A 20 10.34 27.10 -20.03
N PRO A 21 11.28 27.16 -20.99
CA PRO A 21 11.09 27.92 -22.22
C PRO A 21 10.13 27.20 -23.18
N ALA A 22 9.49 28.00 -24.05
CA ALA A 22 8.41 27.61 -24.96
C ALA A 22 8.85 26.65 -26.10
N PRO A 23 7.94 25.80 -26.62
CA PRO A 23 8.23 24.90 -27.73
C PRO A 23 8.02 25.55 -29.11
N THR A 24 8.98 25.33 -30.02
CA THR A 24 8.89 25.66 -31.46
C THR A 24 8.20 24.54 -32.25
N ALA A 25 7.39 24.95 -33.23
CA ALA A 25 6.53 24.12 -34.07
C ALA A 25 7.29 23.31 -35.14
N ALA A 26 6.79 22.13 -35.49
CA ALA A 26 7.22 21.31 -36.62
C ALA A 26 6.10 21.23 -37.67
N ALA A 27 6.49 21.29 -38.94
CA ALA A 27 5.62 21.29 -40.12
C ALA A 27 5.44 19.87 -40.72
N ASN A 28 4.28 19.66 -41.36
CA ASN A 28 3.83 18.47 -42.08
C ASN A 28 4.44 18.40 -43.49
N ASP A 29 4.41 17.21 -44.12
CA ASP A 29 4.15 17.02 -45.56
C ASP A 29 3.69 15.56 -45.85
N ASP A 30 2.91 15.40 -46.93
CA ASP A 30 1.93 14.35 -47.27
C ASP A 30 2.20 13.70 -48.67
N GLU A 31 1.41 12.66 -49.03
CA GLU A 31 1.14 12.08 -50.39
C GLU A 31 2.22 11.16 -51.05
N GLY A 32 1.96 10.14 -51.89
CA GLY A 32 0.78 9.54 -52.56
C GLY A 32 1.21 8.58 -53.72
N GLU A 33 0.41 7.52 -53.98
CA GLU A 33 0.14 6.65 -55.19
C GLU A 33 1.19 6.40 -56.32
N ASP A 34 1.50 5.16 -56.76
CA ASP A 34 0.80 4.09 -57.55
C ASP A 34 1.04 4.11 -59.09
N ASN A 35 1.12 2.89 -59.66
CA ASN A 35 0.89 2.41 -61.04
C ASN A 35 2.03 2.23 -62.08
N ASN A 36 2.42 0.96 -62.23
CA ASN A 36 2.29 0.08 -63.41
C ASN A 36 2.79 0.50 -64.83
N ARG A 37 3.65 -0.35 -65.43
CA ARG A 37 3.87 -0.40 -66.90
C ARG A 37 4.30 -1.80 -67.37
N ARG A 38 3.63 -2.31 -68.41
CA ARG A 38 3.86 -3.60 -69.11
C ARG A 38 4.11 -3.31 -70.60
N VAL A 39 5.16 -3.88 -71.20
CA VAL A 39 5.40 -3.97 -72.68
C VAL A 39 6.25 -5.25 -72.97
N PRO A 40 6.10 -5.93 -74.13
CA PRO A 40 6.36 -7.37 -74.28
C PRO A 40 7.51 -7.77 -75.25
N ASP A 41 7.62 -9.09 -75.45
CA ASP A 41 8.05 -9.84 -76.64
C ASP A 41 9.52 -10.28 -76.87
N THR A 42 9.58 -11.57 -77.24
CA THR A 42 10.52 -12.31 -78.10
C THR A 42 11.81 -12.91 -77.52
N GLU A 43 11.72 -14.23 -77.33
CA GLU A 43 12.64 -15.29 -77.77
C GLU A 43 14.15 -15.02 -77.74
N ASN A 44 14.83 -15.66 -76.77
CA ASN A 44 16.19 -16.15 -76.97
C ASN A 44 16.39 -17.46 -76.18
N LEU A 45 16.57 -18.55 -76.93
CA LEU A 45 16.93 -19.87 -76.45
C LEU A 45 18.38 -19.88 -75.92
N ILE A 46 18.57 -20.21 -74.63
CA ILE A 46 19.88 -20.52 -74.03
C ILE A 46 19.67 -21.77 -73.14
N PRO A 47 20.58 -22.77 -73.17
CA PRO A 47 20.33 -24.09 -72.59
C PRO A 47 20.24 -24.04 -71.06
N VAL A 48 19.26 -24.76 -70.51
CA VAL A 48 19.08 -24.94 -69.06
C VAL A 48 20.25 -25.78 -68.53
N ALA A 49 21.28 -25.12 -68.01
CA ALA A 49 22.21 -25.75 -67.10
C ALA A 49 21.43 -26.10 -65.83
N ASN A 50 21.34 -27.39 -65.51
CA ASN A 50 20.67 -27.89 -64.32
C ASN A 50 21.52 -27.50 -63.09
N VAL A 51 21.36 -26.26 -62.61
CA VAL A 51 22.00 -25.80 -61.37
C VAL A 51 21.39 -26.63 -60.25
N ARG A 52 22.17 -27.57 -59.73
CA ARG A 52 21.84 -28.32 -58.52
C ARG A 52 21.69 -27.29 -57.40
N ARG A 53 20.44 -26.93 -57.07
CA ARG A 53 20.15 -26.11 -55.90
C ARG A 53 20.78 -26.84 -54.69
N PRO A 54 21.59 -26.17 -53.87
CA PRO A 54 21.95 -26.76 -52.58
C PRO A 54 20.65 -27.08 -51.86
N ASN A 55 20.59 -28.27 -51.23
CA ASN A 55 19.45 -28.71 -50.42
C ASN A 55 18.95 -27.50 -49.63
N THR A 56 17.68 -27.15 -49.78
CA THR A 56 17.05 -26.11 -48.96
C THR A 56 17.37 -26.46 -47.52
N ALA A 57 18.35 -25.77 -46.92
CA ALA A 57 18.59 -25.84 -45.50
C ALA A 57 17.23 -25.51 -44.90
N GLU A 58 16.64 -26.48 -44.20
CA GLU A 58 15.38 -26.30 -43.49
C GLU A 58 15.49 -24.99 -42.73
N VAL A 59 14.79 -23.95 -43.21
CA VAL A 59 14.75 -22.68 -42.49
C VAL A 59 14.08 -23.02 -41.17
N PRO A 60 14.79 -22.92 -40.03
CA PRO A 60 14.21 -23.29 -38.74
C PRO A 60 12.96 -22.44 -38.58
N ASN A 61 11.78 -23.07 -38.49
CA ASN A 61 10.53 -22.33 -38.35
C ASN A 61 10.37 -22.00 -36.86
N PRO A 62 10.69 -20.76 -36.41
CA PRO A 62 10.71 -20.44 -34.99
C PRO A 62 9.34 -20.63 -34.34
N GLN A 63 8.25 -20.60 -35.13
CA GLN A 63 6.90 -20.84 -34.64
C GLN A 63 6.71 -22.28 -34.16
N ARG A 64 7.35 -23.28 -34.79
CA ARG A 64 7.26 -24.70 -34.39
C ARG A 64 7.99 -24.94 -33.07
N ASP A 65 9.16 -24.34 -32.89
CA ASP A 65 9.95 -24.46 -31.66
C ASP A 65 9.24 -23.80 -30.46
N ILE A 66 8.69 -22.60 -30.68
CA ILE A 66 7.87 -21.90 -29.68
C ILE A 66 6.63 -22.72 -29.32
N THR A 67 5.96 -23.28 -30.32
CA THR A 67 4.77 -24.11 -30.12
C THR A 67 5.09 -25.39 -29.34
N TYR A 68 6.22 -26.04 -29.63
CA TYR A 68 6.70 -27.21 -28.89
C TYR A 68 7.02 -26.87 -27.43
N LEU A 69 7.65 -25.71 -27.16
CA LEU A 69 7.88 -25.22 -25.80
C LEU A 69 6.56 -25.00 -25.05
N TYR A 70 5.56 -24.40 -25.70
CA TYR A 70 4.22 -24.23 -25.10
C TYR A 70 3.56 -25.57 -24.79
N TYR A 71 3.54 -26.52 -25.73
CA TYR A 71 2.95 -27.83 -25.48
C TYR A 71 3.66 -28.59 -24.35
N ARG A 72 5.00 -28.52 -24.27
CA ARG A 72 5.77 -29.12 -23.17
C ARG A 72 5.43 -28.48 -21.84
N LEU A 73 5.37 -27.14 -21.78
CA LEU A 73 4.97 -26.41 -20.58
C LEU A 73 3.56 -26.80 -20.14
N TYR A 74 2.58 -26.80 -21.06
CA TYR A 74 1.20 -27.18 -20.76
C TYR A 74 1.07 -28.65 -20.33
N ALA A 75 1.81 -29.56 -20.96
CA ALA A 75 1.81 -30.98 -20.58
C ALA A 75 2.35 -31.18 -19.16
N VAL A 76 3.45 -30.51 -18.80
CA VAL A 76 4.01 -30.56 -17.43
C VAL A 76 3.04 -29.95 -16.42
N LEU A 77 2.41 -28.82 -16.75
CA LEU A 77 1.46 -28.15 -15.87
C LEU A 77 0.21 -29.01 -15.65
N LEU A 78 -0.34 -29.60 -16.71
CA LEU A 78 -1.53 -30.45 -16.64
C LEU A 78 -1.24 -31.76 -15.91
N LEU A 79 -0.09 -32.39 -16.15
CA LEU A 79 0.36 -33.55 -15.39
C LEU A 79 0.56 -33.20 -13.91
N GLY A 80 1.19 -32.06 -13.61
CA GLY A 80 1.36 -31.56 -12.24
C GLY A 80 0.04 -31.33 -11.53
N LEU A 81 -0.93 -30.68 -12.20
CA LEU A 81 -2.27 -30.46 -11.68
C LEU A 81 -3.01 -31.78 -11.43
N PHE A 82 -2.88 -32.75 -12.34
CA PHE A 82 -3.48 -34.07 -12.18
C PHE A 82 -2.90 -34.82 -10.97
N LEU A 83 -1.56 -34.85 -10.83
CA LEU A 83 -0.90 -35.48 -9.68
C LEU A 83 -1.27 -34.78 -8.38
N PHE A 84 -1.35 -33.45 -8.38
CA PHE A 84 -1.81 -32.66 -7.24
C PHE A 84 -3.25 -33.02 -6.86
N TYR A 85 -4.18 -33.01 -7.82
CA TYR A 85 -5.58 -33.37 -7.59
C TYR A 85 -5.72 -34.80 -7.04
N GLN A 86 -4.98 -35.76 -7.61
CA GLN A 86 -4.97 -37.14 -7.12
C GLN A 86 -4.44 -37.23 -5.69
N SER A 87 -3.35 -36.51 -5.36
CA SER A 87 -2.79 -36.45 -4.01
C SER A 87 -3.78 -35.88 -2.99
N VAL A 88 -4.47 -34.80 -3.35
CA VAL A 88 -5.51 -34.18 -2.49
C VAL A 88 -6.70 -35.12 -2.30
N THR A 89 -7.17 -35.76 -3.37
CA THR A 89 -8.39 -36.59 -3.32
C THR A 89 -8.14 -37.94 -2.64
N ARG A 90 -6.93 -38.49 -2.76
CA ARG A 90 -6.56 -39.78 -2.12
C ARG A 90 -6.26 -39.66 -0.64
N SER A 91 -5.75 -38.52 -0.18
CA SER A 91 -5.26 -38.37 1.19
C SER A 91 -5.97 -37.25 1.93
N ALA A 92 -6.84 -37.63 2.88
CA ALA A 92 -7.52 -36.69 3.78
C ALA A 92 -6.51 -35.85 4.59
N PHE A 93 -5.33 -36.40 4.91
CA PHE A 93 -4.28 -35.65 5.60
C PHE A 93 -3.74 -34.50 4.74
N VAL A 94 -3.42 -34.77 3.47
CA VAL A 94 -2.92 -33.75 2.53
C VAL A 94 -3.98 -32.69 2.27
N GLN A 95 -5.24 -33.10 2.09
CA GLN A 95 -6.37 -32.18 1.93
C GLN A 95 -6.50 -31.23 3.13
N ASN A 96 -6.46 -31.75 4.36
CA ASN A 96 -6.56 -30.92 5.57
C ASN A 96 -5.40 -29.93 5.71
N ILE A 97 -4.17 -30.34 5.39
CA ILE A 97 -3.00 -29.43 5.39
C ILE A 97 -3.16 -28.33 4.34
N ILE A 98 -3.60 -28.66 3.11
CA ILE A 98 -3.75 -27.67 2.03
C ILE A 98 -4.89 -26.70 2.35
N VAL A 99 -6.07 -27.20 2.72
CA VAL A 99 -7.20 -26.35 3.09
C VAL A 99 -6.85 -25.48 4.30
N GLY A 100 -6.15 -26.05 5.29
CA GLY A 100 -5.72 -25.32 6.46
C GLY A 100 -4.73 -24.20 6.14
N THR A 101 -3.68 -24.50 5.39
CA THR A 101 -2.65 -23.53 4.98
C THR A 101 -3.22 -22.42 4.09
N LEU A 102 -4.03 -22.77 3.08
CA LEU A 102 -4.73 -21.79 2.24
C LEU A 102 -5.69 -20.94 3.07
N GLY A 103 -6.43 -21.56 3.99
CA GLY A 103 -7.33 -20.84 4.86
C GLY A 103 -6.59 -19.87 5.78
N PHE A 104 -5.47 -20.25 6.41
CA PHE A 104 -4.63 -19.31 7.17
C PHE A 104 -4.14 -18.15 6.29
N LEU A 105 -3.65 -18.43 5.08
CA LEU A 105 -3.15 -17.41 4.16
C LEU A 105 -4.25 -16.42 3.75
N PHE A 106 -5.41 -16.91 3.30
CA PHE A 106 -6.52 -16.04 2.89
C PHE A 106 -7.17 -15.28 4.05
N TYR A 107 -7.16 -15.85 5.26
CA TYR A 107 -7.67 -15.18 6.47
C TYR A 107 -6.61 -14.36 7.21
N SER A 108 -5.41 -14.19 6.65
CA SER A 108 -4.38 -13.25 7.13
C SER A 108 -4.59 -11.82 6.63
N PHE A 109 -5.82 -11.45 6.27
CA PHE A 109 -6.11 -10.16 5.62
C PHE A 109 -5.88 -8.94 6.54
N TRP A 110 -5.82 -9.11 7.86
CA TRP A 110 -5.44 -8.02 8.77
C TRP A 110 -3.92 -7.86 8.91
N VAL A 111 -3.11 -8.88 8.56
CA VAL A 111 -1.65 -8.83 8.71
C VAL A 111 -1.03 -7.64 7.95
N PRO A 112 -1.37 -7.37 6.67
CA PRO A 112 -0.87 -6.17 5.99
C PRO A 112 -1.25 -4.86 6.69
N GLN A 113 -2.42 -4.79 7.32
CA GLN A 113 -2.87 -3.62 8.07
C GLN A 113 -2.10 -3.46 9.38
N ILE A 114 -1.87 -4.54 10.13
CA ILE A 114 -1.06 -4.57 11.35
C ILE A 114 0.34 -4.07 11.04
N VAL A 115 0.95 -4.58 9.96
CA VAL A 115 2.29 -4.17 9.49
C VAL A 115 2.29 -2.68 9.14
N ARG A 116 1.32 -2.22 8.34
CA ARG A 116 1.20 -0.80 7.99
C ARG A 116 1.03 0.11 9.20
N ASN A 117 0.29 -0.31 10.22
CA ASN A 117 0.12 0.43 11.47
C ASN A 117 1.46 0.61 12.19
N VAL A 118 2.28 -0.46 12.28
CA VAL A 118 3.64 -0.39 12.88
C VAL A 118 4.51 0.62 12.13
N PHE A 119 4.54 0.52 10.79
CA PHE A 119 5.41 1.37 9.96
C PHE A 119 5.03 2.84 9.99
N ARG A 120 3.73 3.17 10.03
CA ARG A 120 3.27 4.55 10.11
C ARG A 120 3.41 5.07 11.54
N GLY A 121 2.72 4.44 12.48
CA GLY A 121 2.63 4.93 13.86
C GLY A 121 1.43 5.87 14.09
N CYS A 122 0.57 6.10 13.09
CA CYS A 122 -0.70 6.80 13.26
C CYS A 122 -1.56 6.18 14.37
N ARG A 123 -2.18 7.03 15.20
CA ARG A 123 -3.29 6.64 16.08
C ARG A 123 -4.60 6.56 15.28
N HIS A 124 -5.49 5.64 15.65
CA HIS A 124 -6.82 5.44 15.04
C HIS A 124 -6.85 5.32 13.49
N PRO A 125 -6.09 4.39 12.87
CA PRO A 125 -6.05 4.24 11.42
C PRO A 125 -7.37 3.72 10.83
N LEU A 126 -8.20 3.03 11.63
CA LEU A 126 -9.42 2.36 11.19
C LEU A 126 -10.47 2.36 12.30
N SER A 127 -11.74 2.49 11.93
CA SER A 127 -12.83 2.48 12.91
C SER A 127 -13.04 1.08 13.50
N HIS A 128 -13.25 0.98 14.81
CA HIS A 128 -13.47 -0.30 15.50
C HIS A 128 -14.69 -1.06 14.94
N ARG A 129 -15.75 -0.32 14.60
CA ARG A 129 -16.97 -0.88 13.99
C ARG A 129 -16.66 -1.60 12.67
N TYR A 130 -15.81 -1.01 11.84
CA TYR A 130 -15.41 -1.63 10.58
C TYR A 130 -14.64 -2.94 10.83
N ILE A 131 -13.69 -2.94 11.78
CA ILE A 131 -12.88 -4.11 12.11
C ILE A 131 -13.78 -5.28 12.55
N LEU A 132 -14.74 -5.02 13.45
CA LEU A 132 -15.66 -6.04 13.95
C LEU A 132 -16.61 -6.56 12.87
N VAL A 133 -17.26 -5.67 12.11
CA VAL A 133 -18.21 -6.06 11.06
C VAL A 133 -17.51 -6.84 9.94
N MET A 134 -16.36 -6.36 9.47
CA MET A 134 -15.60 -7.03 8.42
C MET A 134 -15.13 -8.42 8.87
N SER A 135 -14.60 -8.55 10.09
CA SER A 135 -14.15 -9.86 10.60
C SER A 135 -15.30 -10.84 10.77
N THR A 136 -16.43 -10.38 11.31
CA THR A 136 -17.61 -11.23 11.55
C THR A 136 -18.25 -11.71 10.24
N THR A 137 -18.45 -10.79 9.29
CA THR A 137 -19.04 -11.13 7.97
C THR A 137 -18.15 -12.08 7.18
N ARG A 138 -16.83 -11.93 7.25
CA ARG A 138 -15.86 -12.83 6.60
C ARG A 138 -15.87 -14.24 7.21
N LEU A 139 -15.99 -14.34 8.54
CA LEU A 139 -16.06 -15.61 9.24
C LEU A 139 -17.40 -16.35 9.04
N GLY A 140 -18.47 -15.63 8.69
CA GLY A 140 -19.80 -16.22 8.52
C GLY A 140 -19.85 -17.41 7.54
N ILE A 141 -19.17 -17.30 6.39
CA ILE A 141 -19.13 -18.39 5.40
C ILE A 141 -18.41 -19.63 5.96
N PRO A 142 -17.15 -19.55 6.45
CA PRO A 142 -16.49 -20.71 7.08
C PRO A 142 -17.28 -21.33 8.23
N LEU A 143 -17.85 -20.52 9.13
CA LEU A 143 -18.62 -21.04 10.26
C LEU A 143 -19.87 -21.77 9.81
N TYR A 144 -20.57 -21.26 8.80
CA TYR A 144 -21.72 -21.95 8.22
C TYR A 144 -21.26 -23.31 7.69
N PHE A 145 -20.35 -23.33 6.71
CA PHE A 145 -19.95 -24.55 5.99
C PHE A 145 -19.24 -25.61 6.86
N TYR A 146 -18.39 -25.20 7.81
CA TYR A 146 -17.54 -26.12 8.56
C TYR A 146 -17.87 -26.22 10.06
N GLY A 147 -18.66 -25.29 10.60
CA GLY A 147 -19.06 -25.27 12.00
C GLY A 147 -20.48 -25.78 12.27
N CYS A 148 -21.41 -25.64 11.33
CA CYS A 148 -22.79 -26.06 11.53
C CYS A 148 -22.96 -27.57 11.24
N PRO A 149 -23.40 -28.38 12.22
CA PRO A 149 -23.61 -29.82 12.02
C PRO A 149 -24.80 -30.11 11.09
N ASN A 150 -25.79 -29.21 11.05
CA ASN A 150 -27.00 -29.34 10.23
C ASN A 150 -26.92 -28.42 9.00
N ASN A 151 -25.89 -28.60 8.18
CA ASN A 151 -25.76 -27.86 6.94
C ASN A 151 -26.64 -28.41 5.84
N LEU A 152 -27.22 -27.51 5.02
CA LEU A 152 -27.98 -27.87 3.82
C LEU A 152 -27.16 -28.74 2.84
N ILE A 153 -25.84 -28.59 2.88
CA ILE A 153 -24.86 -29.26 2.01
C ILE A 153 -24.38 -30.60 2.61
N GLY A 154 -24.74 -30.91 3.87
CA GLY A 154 -24.40 -32.18 4.51
C GLY A 154 -22.91 -32.39 4.82
N HIS A 155 -22.09 -31.34 4.77
CA HIS A 155 -20.68 -31.42 5.12
C HIS A 155 -20.51 -31.60 6.64
N GLN A 156 -19.65 -32.53 7.06
CA GLN A 156 -19.40 -32.78 8.48
C GLN A 156 -18.65 -31.59 9.13
N SER A 157 -18.93 -31.33 10.41
CA SER A 157 -18.25 -30.29 11.16
C SER A 157 -16.77 -30.62 11.35
N THR A 158 -15.87 -29.70 11.03
CA THR A 158 -14.42 -29.89 11.19
C THR A 158 -13.85 -28.99 12.29
N PRO A 159 -13.00 -29.50 13.20
CA PRO A 159 -12.50 -28.73 14.34
C PRO A 159 -11.57 -27.59 13.94
N TRP A 160 -10.96 -27.67 12.75
CA TRP A 160 -10.04 -26.65 12.25
C TRP A 160 -10.70 -25.26 12.07
N VAL A 161 -12.02 -25.20 11.88
CA VAL A 161 -12.75 -23.92 11.78
C VAL A 161 -12.60 -23.08 13.05
N TYR A 162 -12.55 -23.70 14.23
CA TYR A 162 -12.36 -22.99 15.49
C TYR A 162 -10.95 -22.42 15.62
N ALA A 163 -9.94 -23.10 15.07
CA ALA A 163 -8.58 -22.56 14.98
C ALA A 163 -8.53 -21.33 14.06
N LEU A 164 -9.27 -21.34 12.96
CA LEU A 164 -9.40 -20.17 12.07
C LEU A 164 -10.06 -18.99 12.77
N VAL A 165 -11.14 -19.23 13.54
CA VAL A 165 -11.82 -18.21 14.33
C VAL A 165 -10.88 -17.61 15.38
N ALA A 166 -10.18 -18.46 16.13
CA ALA A 166 -9.19 -18.02 17.10
C ALA A 166 -8.08 -17.19 16.44
N TYR A 167 -7.61 -17.59 15.25
CA TYR A 167 -6.60 -16.86 14.49
C TYR A 167 -7.06 -15.45 14.07
N VAL A 168 -8.28 -15.32 13.55
CA VAL A 168 -8.84 -14.01 13.21
C VAL A 168 -9.07 -13.16 14.47
N ALA A 169 -9.53 -13.77 15.56
CA ALA A 169 -9.71 -13.09 16.84
C ALA A 169 -8.38 -12.53 17.38
N VAL A 170 -7.28 -13.29 17.27
CA VAL A 170 -5.93 -12.83 17.63
C VAL A 170 -5.52 -11.64 16.77
N GLN A 171 -5.75 -11.66 15.46
CA GLN A 171 -5.45 -10.52 14.59
C GLN A 171 -6.23 -9.26 14.99
N VAL A 172 -7.53 -9.40 15.27
CA VAL A 172 -8.40 -8.31 15.72
C VAL A 172 -7.96 -7.77 17.08
N MET A 173 -7.60 -8.66 18.01
CA MET A 173 -7.06 -8.29 19.31
C MET A 173 -5.77 -7.47 19.17
N ILE A 174 -4.84 -7.90 18.30
CA ILE A 174 -3.62 -7.13 18.02
C ILE A 174 -3.96 -5.73 17.51
N LEU A 175 -4.94 -5.58 16.61
CA LEU A 175 -5.36 -4.27 16.11
C LEU A 175 -5.93 -3.37 17.22
N PHE A 176 -6.72 -3.91 18.15
CA PHE A 176 -7.20 -3.15 19.31
C PHE A 176 -6.06 -2.80 20.26
N LEU A 177 -5.10 -3.70 20.45
CA LEU A 177 -3.93 -3.47 21.29
C LEU A 177 -3.02 -2.39 20.69
N GLN A 178 -2.87 -2.36 19.36
CA GLN A 178 -2.19 -1.28 18.63
C GLN A 178 -2.90 0.07 18.80
N ASP A 179 -4.23 0.09 18.92
CA ASP A 179 -4.97 1.35 19.12
C ASP A 179 -4.88 1.85 20.57
N ALA A 180 -4.92 0.94 21.55
CA ALA A 180 -4.86 1.28 22.97
C ALA A 180 -3.45 1.64 23.46
N PHE A 181 -2.45 0.82 23.14
CA PHE A 181 -1.06 0.98 23.60
C PHE A 181 -0.15 1.68 22.58
N GLY A 182 -0.68 1.95 21.39
CA GLY A 182 0.06 2.53 20.27
C GLY A 182 0.57 1.47 19.30
N PRO A 183 0.71 1.78 18.00
CA PRO A 183 0.99 0.77 16.97
C PRO A 183 2.32 0.01 17.12
N ARG A 184 3.21 0.52 17.97
CA ARG A 184 4.62 0.14 18.10
C ARG A 184 4.92 -0.61 19.41
N PHE A 185 3.90 -0.90 20.23
CA PHE A 185 4.10 -1.40 21.59
C PHE A 185 4.88 -2.74 21.66
N PHE A 186 4.83 -3.56 20.60
CA PHE A 186 5.44 -4.90 20.57
C PHE A 186 6.72 -5.00 19.73
N VAL A 187 7.17 -3.91 19.09
CA VAL A 187 8.32 -3.95 18.17
C VAL A 187 9.49 -3.14 18.76
N PRO A 188 10.69 -3.75 18.92
CA PRO A 188 11.86 -3.05 19.42
C PRO A 188 12.29 -1.89 18.51
N SER A 189 12.69 -0.75 19.10
CA SER A 189 13.02 0.51 18.41
C SER A 189 14.04 0.42 17.28
N ARG A 190 14.82 -0.68 17.19
CA ARG A 190 15.84 -0.90 16.14
C ARG A 190 15.25 -1.22 14.76
N TYR A 191 14.02 -1.74 14.70
CA TYR A 191 13.37 -2.15 13.44
C TYR A 191 12.33 -1.14 12.96
N LEU A 192 12.19 0.00 13.66
CA LEU A 192 11.18 0.99 13.34
C LEU A 192 11.75 2.11 12.47
N PRO A 193 10.96 2.65 11.53
CA PRO A 193 11.33 3.86 10.82
C PRO A 193 11.41 5.03 11.81
N GLN A 194 12.38 5.92 11.58
CA GLN A 194 12.49 7.16 12.33
C GLN A 194 11.29 8.05 11.98
N THR A 195 10.43 8.32 12.96
CA THR A 195 9.31 9.24 12.80
C THR A 195 9.49 10.45 13.67
N TYR A 196 9.12 11.60 13.11
CA TYR A 196 9.18 12.86 13.82
C TYR A 196 8.17 12.90 14.98
N ASN A 197 8.63 13.27 16.17
CA ASN A 197 7.76 13.41 17.33
C ASN A 197 7.12 14.81 17.31
N TYR A 198 5.85 14.87 16.91
CA TYR A 198 5.06 16.09 16.90
C TYR A 198 4.71 16.64 18.30
N HIS A 199 4.89 15.84 19.37
CA HIS A 199 4.59 16.24 20.74
C HIS A 199 5.86 16.22 21.59
N PRO A 200 6.81 17.15 21.35
CA PRO A 200 7.99 17.29 22.20
C PRO A 200 7.59 17.80 23.58
N ILE A 201 8.31 17.34 24.59
CA ILE A 201 8.21 17.86 25.95
C ILE A 201 8.87 19.23 25.94
N LEU A 202 8.10 20.28 26.19
CA LEU A 202 8.66 21.60 26.46
C LEU A 202 9.23 21.54 27.88
N SER A 203 10.56 21.56 28.01
CA SER A 203 11.19 21.76 29.31
C SER A 203 10.85 23.15 29.80
N VAL A 204 10.34 23.23 31.03
CA VAL A 204 10.07 24.49 31.73
C VAL A 204 11.37 25.09 32.29
N ASP A 205 12.49 24.37 32.16
CA ASP A 205 13.79 24.71 32.80
C ASP A 205 14.59 25.83 32.09
N ASP A 206 13.93 26.58 31.21
CA ASP A 206 14.50 27.71 30.52
C ASP A 206 13.74 28.99 30.95
N GLU A 207 13.53 29.14 32.26
CA GLU A 207 13.18 30.44 32.87
C GLU A 207 14.29 31.49 32.64
N GLU A 208 15.50 31.09 32.21
CA GLU A 208 16.61 32.02 31.90
C GLU A 208 16.77 32.37 30.41
N THR A 209 16.01 31.75 29.50
CA THR A 209 15.86 32.21 28.11
C THR A 209 14.58 33.02 27.91
N SER A 210 13.78 33.18 28.97
CA SER A 210 12.66 34.12 29.07
C SER A 210 13.05 35.51 29.60
N GLU A 211 14.33 35.85 29.60
CA GLU A 211 14.78 37.24 29.72
C GLU A 211 15.17 37.76 28.33
N ASP A 212 14.15 38.05 27.51
CA ASP A 212 14.28 39.20 26.61
C ASP A 212 14.60 40.40 27.53
N PRO A 213 15.65 41.22 27.30
CA PRO A 213 16.08 42.31 28.20
C PRO A 213 15.05 43.43 28.41
N MET A 214 13.79 43.18 28.06
CA MET A 214 12.67 44.11 28.05
C MET A 214 11.39 43.45 28.57
N GLY A 215 11.46 42.66 29.65
CA GLY A 215 10.38 42.42 30.64
C GLY A 215 8.94 42.39 30.13
N LYS A 216 8.65 41.65 29.04
CA LYS A 216 7.27 41.47 28.54
C LYS A 216 6.77 40.07 28.93
N PRO A 217 5.53 39.96 29.45
CA PRO A 217 4.94 38.66 29.77
C PRO A 217 4.88 37.80 28.50
N HIS A 218 5.14 36.49 28.67
CA HIS A 218 5.09 35.47 27.62
C HIS A 218 3.90 35.72 26.67
N GLN A 219 4.19 36.09 25.43
CA GLN A 219 3.13 36.19 24.43
C GLN A 219 2.57 34.78 24.19
N PRO A 220 1.24 34.59 24.28
CA PRO A 220 0.63 33.34 23.88
C PRO A 220 0.97 33.08 22.41
N LYS A 221 1.49 31.90 22.10
CA LYS A 221 1.71 31.53 20.71
C LYS A 221 0.36 31.19 20.11
N ASP A 222 -0.12 32.02 19.20
CA ASP A 222 -1.40 31.80 18.53
C ASP A 222 -1.28 30.73 17.44
N CYS A 223 -2.29 29.85 17.36
CA CYS A 223 -2.37 28.88 16.29
C CYS A 223 -2.77 29.56 14.98
N ALA A 224 -1.89 29.54 13.96
CA ALA A 224 -2.17 30.18 12.67
C ALA A 224 -3.33 29.55 11.86
N ILE A 225 -3.91 28.43 12.32
CA ILE A 225 -5.05 27.76 11.65
C ILE A 225 -6.39 28.29 12.18
N CYS A 226 -6.55 28.36 13.51
CA CYS A 226 -7.79 28.79 14.16
C CYS A 226 -7.73 30.20 14.75
N MET A 227 -6.55 30.81 14.77
CA MET A 227 -6.27 32.14 15.33
C MET A 227 -6.60 32.25 16.83
N LEU A 228 -6.55 31.12 17.56
CA LEU A 228 -6.75 31.07 19.01
C LEU A 228 -5.41 30.80 19.71
N PRO A 229 -5.24 31.29 20.95
CA PRO A 229 -4.03 31.05 21.73
C PRO A 229 -3.83 29.55 22.00
N ILE A 230 -2.57 29.11 22.01
CA ILE A 230 -2.18 27.76 22.39
C ILE A 230 -1.79 27.78 23.87
N ASP A 231 -2.59 27.12 24.70
CA ASP A 231 -2.29 26.96 26.13
C ASP A 231 -1.11 25.99 26.31
N THR A 232 0.08 26.56 26.54
CA THR A 232 1.29 25.80 26.89
C THR A 232 1.53 25.73 28.41
N SER A 233 0.71 26.44 29.19
CA SER A 233 0.88 26.58 30.64
C SER A 233 0.37 25.36 31.41
N HIS A 234 1.31 24.67 32.07
CA HIS A 234 1.04 23.64 33.06
C HIS A 234 0.57 24.26 34.39
N HIS A 235 -0.64 24.78 34.49
CA HIS A 235 -1.23 25.20 35.78
C HIS A 235 -2.14 24.14 36.41
N GLY A 236 -1.87 22.86 36.16
CA GLY A 236 -2.54 21.75 36.85
C GLY A 236 -1.61 21.07 37.84
N HIS A 237 -1.83 21.27 39.15
CA HIS A 237 -1.22 20.51 40.25
C HIS A 237 -1.68 19.03 40.33
N SER A 238 -2.03 18.43 39.20
CA SER A 238 -2.57 17.07 39.14
C SER A 238 -1.52 16.17 38.50
N GLY A 239 -1.11 15.11 39.19
CA GLY A 239 -0.05 14.15 38.81
C GLY A 239 -0.29 13.33 37.53
N LEU A 240 -1.02 13.87 36.56
CA LEU A 240 -1.35 13.27 35.27
C LEU A 240 -0.71 14.08 34.12
N ASN A 241 0.57 14.42 34.25
CA ASN A 241 1.38 15.18 33.27
C ASN A 241 1.55 14.49 31.88
N VAL A 242 0.92 13.33 31.67
CA VAL A 242 0.98 12.59 30.41
C VAL A 242 -0.10 13.07 29.43
N LEU A 243 -1.23 13.62 29.89
CA LEU A 243 -2.34 14.03 29.02
C LEU A 243 -2.20 15.46 28.48
N SER A 244 -1.49 16.37 29.17
CA SER A 244 -1.28 17.74 28.66
C SER A 244 -0.42 17.79 27.39
N ARG A 245 0.33 16.71 27.11
CA ARG A 245 1.17 16.56 25.92
C ARG A 245 0.39 16.43 24.62
N THR A 246 -0.94 16.30 24.66
CA THR A 246 -1.76 16.07 23.46
C THR A 246 -2.47 17.32 22.95
N ASN A 247 -2.26 18.49 23.55
CA ASN A 247 -3.01 19.70 23.18
C ASN A 247 -2.33 20.55 22.09
N TYR A 248 -1.02 20.43 21.92
CA TYR A 248 -0.26 21.12 20.89
C TYR A 248 0.65 20.17 20.11
N MET A 249 0.87 20.50 18.84
CA MET A 249 1.85 19.85 17.98
C MET A 249 2.89 20.87 17.50
N ILE A 250 4.15 20.46 17.49
CA ILE A 250 5.26 21.22 16.90
C ILE A 250 5.66 20.54 15.61
N THR A 251 5.87 21.30 14.54
CA THR A 251 6.35 20.78 13.26
C THR A 251 7.89 20.72 13.21
N PRO A 252 8.50 19.98 12.26
CA PRO A 252 9.96 19.99 12.09
C PRO A 252 10.57 21.38 11.83
N CYS A 253 9.77 22.32 11.31
CA CYS A 253 10.12 23.72 11.13
C CYS A 253 9.83 24.61 12.36
N HIS A 254 9.55 24.00 13.52
CA HIS A 254 9.31 24.65 14.82
C HIS A 254 8.10 25.58 14.92
N HIS A 255 7.11 25.45 14.03
CA HIS A 255 5.82 26.11 14.18
C HIS A 255 4.90 25.29 15.09
N MET A 256 4.15 25.99 15.94
CA MET A 256 3.24 25.40 16.94
C MET A 256 1.78 25.55 16.51
N PHE A 257 0.98 24.50 16.70
CA PHE A 257 -0.45 24.48 16.39
C PHE A 257 -1.20 23.65 17.44
N HIS A 258 -2.52 23.84 17.58
CA HIS A 258 -3.34 22.86 18.31
C HIS A 258 -3.33 21.51 17.58
N THR A 259 -3.30 20.43 18.34
CA THR A 259 -3.27 19.05 17.80
C THR A 259 -4.42 18.81 16.82
N GLU A 260 -5.64 19.19 17.18
CA GLU A 260 -6.80 19.03 16.29
C GLU A 260 -6.68 19.81 14.99
N CYS A 261 -6.13 21.03 15.04
CA CYS A 261 -5.99 21.90 13.88
C CYS A 261 -4.98 21.32 12.89
N LEU A 262 -3.80 20.91 13.38
CA LEU A 262 -2.77 20.34 12.53
C LEU A 262 -3.17 18.96 11.99
N GLU A 263 -3.84 18.11 12.78
CA GLU A 263 -4.35 16.82 12.32
C GLU A 263 -5.39 16.96 11.20
N LYS A 264 -6.33 17.91 11.33
CA LYS A 264 -7.30 18.22 10.27
C LYS A 264 -6.60 18.74 9.01
N TRP A 265 -5.56 19.56 9.17
CA TRP A 265 -4.77 20.08 8.06
C TRP A 265 -3.97 18.98 7.33
N MET A 266 -3.27 18.11 8.07
CA MET A 266 -2.46 17.01 7.52
C MET A 266 -3.29 15.98 6.74
N ARG A 267 -4.60 15.86 7.02
CA ARG A 267 -5.53 15.07 6.19
C ARG A 267 -5.73 15.66 4.80
N ILE A 268 -5.53 16.97 4.63
CA ILE A 268 -5.70 17.68 3.37
C ILE A 268 -4.33 17.87 2.70
N LYS A 269 -3.36 18.47 3.39
CA LYS A 269 -2.01 18.77 2.87
C LYS A 269 -0.91 18.49 3.89
N LEU A 270 0.19 17.89 3.43
CA LEU A 270 1.40 17.62 4.22
C LEU A 270 2.42 18.75 4.10
N GLU A 271 1.97 19.99 4.29
CA GLU A 271 2.79 21.20 4.24
C GLU A 271 2.48 22.07 5.46
N CYS A 272 3.48 22.71 6.06
CA CYS A 272 3.27 23.63 7.17
C CYS A 272 2.42 24.84 6.73
N PRO A 273 1.33 25.20 7.45
CA PRO A 273 0.50 26.37 7.11
C PRO A 273 1.26 27.71 7.09
N VAL A 274 2.35 27.80 7.86
CA VAL A 274 3.14 29.04 8.00
C VAL A 274 4.23 29.11 6.94
N CYS A 275 5.13 28.12 6.88
CA CYS A 275 6.32 28.19 6.03
C CYS A 275 6.32 27.22 4.84
N ARG A 276 5.24 26.45 4.63
CA ARG A 276 5.09 25.45 3.55
C ARG A 276 6.14 24.33 3.52
N ALA A 277 6.93 24.17 4.58
CA ALA A 277 7.85 23.04 4.72
C ALA A 277 7.07 21.71 4.75
N TYR A 278 7.64 20.66 4.16
CA TYR A 278 7.02 19.33 4.14
C TYR A 278 6.85 18.78 5.55
N LEU A 279 5.68 18.20 5.82
CA LEU A 279 5.36 17.55 7.08
C LEU A 279 5.43 16.03 6.90
N PRO A 280 6.28 15.31 7.66
CA PRO A 280 6.32 13.85 7.61
C PRO A 280 4.96 13.28 8.01
N ALA A 281 4.40 12.41 7.18
CA ALA A 281 3.17 11.71 7.54
C ALA A 281 3.40 10.88 8.82
N CYS A 282 2.39 10.88 9.69
CA CYS A 282 2.34 9.96 10.83
C CYS A 282 2.21 8.49 10.37
#